data_AF-A0A3B6INI4-F1
#
_entry.id   AF-A0A3B6INI4-F1
#
_cell.length_a   1.000
_cell.length_b   1.000
_cell.length_c   1.000
_cell.angle_alpha   90.00
_cell.angle_beta   90.00
_cell.angle_gamma   90.00
#
_symmetry.space_group_name_H-M   'P 1'
#
loop_
_entity.id
_entity.type
_entity.pdbx_description
1 polymer ?
#
loop_
_entity_poly.entity_id
_entity_poly.type
_entity_poly.pdbx_seq_one_letter_code
_entity_poly.pdbx_strand_id
1 'polypeptide(L)'
;MRPYIPKATFAFCHSLLSSRFRPSAASPAAPLLPVQAILTTAGLSPRHPELSLVALNSLLRVLARGASSQAHPLLALRLLLLMLSPASPLPGPDHLSFPFALSAAAAAHVAPPPGPQLHALLVKNALFPSDHYVTTALLQLHAARPDDARRVFDELPRREAIHYDLVIGAYARAGMAAEGLALFRAMFADGVAPDAVVLTTAVAACAQSGALECGEWVHRYVESNAPGLLADAFVGSALVSMYAKCGCLQKAVKVFEGMPERNEYVWGTMVGAFAVHGMAREAVACLERMAGEDGVRPDGVAVLGALSACAHAGKVEDGLRLLKEMRRRYGVTPGHEHYSCTVDMLCRVGRLEDAVGLIGTMPMTPLASVWGSLLAGCRMYGNVELAEVAAKELEKLGVGADEGVYVQLSNIYLDANRKDDARRVRKLIGSRGLKKVPAYSAVEVDGELSSFVADDQAHPRRFEIWDVLGLLADQMGLKSDEEEEETTFLLRPCITRKTNLETM
;
A
#
# COMPACT_ATOMS: atom_id res chain seq x y z
N MET A 1 -24.95 6.77 -30.98
CA MET A 1 -26.24 6.92 -30.26
C MET A 1 -25.93 6.83 -28.77
N ARG A 2 -26.43 7.75 -27.94
CA ARG A 2 -26.27 7.62 -26.48
C ARG A 2 -27.06 6.39 -26.02
N PRO A 3 -26.49 5.47 -25.22
CA PRO A 3 -27.27 4.34 -24.70
C PRO A 3 -28.36 4.89 -23.78
N TYR A 4 -29.62 4.74 -24.19
CA TYR A 4 -30.79 5.17 -23.44
C TYR A 4 -31.26 4.01 -22.57
N ILE A 5 -31.32 4.21 -21.26
CA ILE A 5 -31.86 3.21 -20.34
C ILE A 5 -33.38 3.40 -20.26
N PRO A 6 -34.20 2.40 -20.61
CA PRO A 6 -35.66 2.52 -20.54
C PRO A 6 -36.14 2.77 -19.10
N LYS A 7 -37.09 3.70 -18.92
CA LYS A 7 -37.69 4.02 -17.60
C LYS A 7 -38.32 2.81 -16.90
N ALA A 8 -38.80 1.80 -17.63
CA ALA A 8 -39.34 0.56 -17.06
C ALA A 8 -38.25 -0.25 -16.32
N THR A 9 -37.01 -0.19 -16.81
CA THR A 9 -35.89 -0.89 -16.19
C THR A 9 -35.50 -0.22 -14.87
N PHE A 10 -35.61 1.10 -14.77
CA PHE A 10 -35.33 1.85 -13.54
C PHE A 10 -36.16 1.38 -12.32
N ALA A 11 -37.44 1.03 -12.51
CA ALA A 11 -38.30 0.53 -11.43
C ALA A 11 -37.81 -0.80 -10.82
N PHE A 12 -37.43 -1.75 -11.68
CA PHE A 12 -36.87 -3.05 -11.26
C PHE A 12 -35.52 -2.86 -10.55
N CYS A 13 -34.68 -1.98 -11.09
CA CYS A 13 -33.36 -1.68 -10.58
C CYS A 13 -33.39 -0.95 -9.24
N HIS A 14 -34.31 0.01 -9.09
CA HIS A 14 -34.59 0.66 -7.82
C HIS A 14 -35.05 -0.35 -6.77
N SER A 15 -35.93 -1.30 -7.11
CA SER A 15 -36.39 -2.35 -6.19
C SER A 15 -35.25 -3.28 -5.74
N LEU A 16 -34.42 -3.74 -6.68
CA LEU A 16 -33.28 -4.63 -6.39
C LEU A 16 -32.26 -3.97 -5.45
N LEU A 17 -31.92 -2.71 -5.72
CA LEU A 17 -30.94 -1.97 -4.92
C LEU A 17 -31.55 -1.53 -3.56
N SER A 18 -32.75 -0.96 -3.55
CA SER A 18 -33.39 -0.47 -2.31
C SER A 18 -33.65 -1.56 -1.27
N SER A 19 -33.94 -2.79 -1.69
CA SER A 19 -34.11 -3.94 -0.77
C SER A 19 -32.82 -4.33 -0.04
N ARG A 20 -31.65 -3.96 -0.57
CA ARG A 20 -30.32 -4.35 -0.05
C ARG A 20 -29.54 -3.19 0.58
N PHE A 21 -29.88 -1.95 0.25
CA PHE A 21 -29.34 -0.73 0.85
C PHE A 21 -29.98 -0.35 2.20
N ARG A 22 -30.90 -1.17 2.73
CA ARG A 22 -31.43 -0.99 4.08
C ARG A 22 -30.39 -1.47 5.10
N PRO A 23 -29.92 -0.61 6.02
CA PRO A 23 -29.03 -1.06 7.08
C PRO A 23 -29.74 -2.14 7.90
N SER A 24 -29.02 -3.23 8.19
CA SER A 24 -29.48 -4.42 8.91
C SER A 24 -30.07 -4.16 10.32
N ALA A 25 -30.08 -2.91 10.80
CA ALA A 25 -30.55 -2.53 12.13
C ALA A 25 -31.62 -1.41 12.13
N ALA A 26 -32.11 -0.94 10.98
CA ALA A 26 -33.21 0.02 10.93
C ALA A 26 -34.48 -0.63 10.39
N SER A 27 -35.60 -0.40 11.10
CA SER A 27 -36.95 -0.79 10.74
C SER A 27 -37.21 -0.71 9.22
N PRO A 28 -37.99 -1.65 8.63
CA PRO A 28 -38.30 -1.72 7.19
C PRO A 28 -39.06 -0.50 6.61
N ALA A 29 -39.09 0.62 7.32
CA ALA A 29 -39.76 1.86 6.99
C ALA A 29 -38.87 3.12 7.18
N ALA A 30 -37.55 3.03 7.34
CA ALA A 30 -36.71 4.23 7.36
C ALA A 30 -36.71 4.89 5.96
N PRO A 31 -37.26 6.12 5.80
CA PRO A 31 -37.32 6.77 4.49
C PRO A 31 -35.90 7.11 4.01
N LEU A 32 -35.63 6.90 2.72
CA LEU A 32 -34.47 7.52 2.07
C LEU A 32 -34.49 9.01 2.38
N LEU A 33 -33.35 9.59 2.79
CA LEU A 33 -33.26 11.03 3.03
C LEU A 33 -33.76 11.76 1.78
N PRO A 34 -34.66 12.75 1.91
CA PRO A 34 -35.11 13.54 0.77
C PRO A 34 -33.92 14.17 0.05
N VAL A 35 -34.00 14.34 -1.27
CA VAL A 35 -32.97 15.02 -2.07
C VAL A 35 -32.56 16.35 -1.42
N GLN A 36 -33.53 17.09 -0.88
CA GLN A 36 -33.34 18.34 -0.13
C GLN A 36 -32.38 18.20 1.08
N ALA A 37 -32.49 17.10 1.83
CA ALA A 37 -31.63 16.83 2.97
C ALA A 37 -30.21 16.46 2.50
N ILE A 38 -30.10 15.67 1.43
CA ILE A 38 -28.81 15.31 0.81
C ILE A 38 -28.09 16.56 0.28
N LEU A 39 -28.82 17.45 -0.40
CA LEU A 39 -28.32 18.73 -0.91
C LEU A 39 -27.86 19.65 0.22
N THR A 40 -28.65 19.75 1.29
CA THR A 40 -28.29 20.52 2.48
C THR A 40 -27.04 19.96 3.17
N THR A 41 -26.93 18.63 3.30
CA THR A 41 -25.74 17.98 3.86
C THR A 41 -24.51 18.09 2.97
N ALA A 42 -24.69 18.35 1.67
CA ALA A 42 -23.61 18.60 0.70
C ALA A 42 -23.27 20.09 0.55
N GLY A 43 -23.89 20.98 1.34
CA GLY A 43 -23.63 22.43 1.28
C GLY A 43 -24.22 23.15 0.07
N LEU A 44 -25.15 22.52 -0.66
CA LEU A 44 -25.81 23.10 -1.83
C LEU A 44 -27.13 23.78 -1.45
N SER A 45 -27.35 25.01 -1.94
CA SER A 45 -28.57 25.78 -1.64
C SER A 45 -29.82 25.17 -2.31
N PRO A 46 -30.88 24.85 -1.55
CA PRO A 46 -32.06 24.12 -2.03
C PRO A 46 -33.00 24.85 -3.02
N ARG A 47 -32.59 25.99 -3.59
CA ARG A 47 -33.49 26.91 -4.33
C ARG A 47 -33.48 26.78 -5.86
N HIS A 48 -32.86 25.76 -6.46
CA HIS A 48 -32.88 25.61 -7.93
C HIS A 48 -34.05 24.74 -8.42
N PRO A 49 -34.99 25.29 -9.23
CA PRO A 49 -36.17 24.56 -9.69
C PRO A 49 -35.91 23.53 -10.79
N GLU A 50 -34.67 23.39 -11.30
CA GLU A 50 -34.29 22.31 -12.23
C GLU A 50 -32.85 21.87 -11.95
N LEU A 51 -32.65 20.80 -11.16
CA LEU A 51 -31.36 20.14 -11.03
C LEU A 51 -31.07 19.37 -12.32
N SER A 52 -30.22 19.96 -13.17
CA SER A 52 -29.79 19.31 -14.41
C SER A 52 -29.03 18.00 -14.13
N LEU A 53 -29.05 17.06 -15.07
CA LEU A 53 -28.29 15.81 -14.97
C LEU A 53 -26.78 16.07 -14.78
N VAL A 54 -26.25 17.13 -15.35
CA VAL A 54 -24.84 17.55 -15.18
C VAL A 54 -24.55 17.97 -13.73
N ALA A 55 -25.47 18.70 -13.11
CA ALA A 55 -25.35 19.09 -11.70
C ALA A 55 -25.41 17.87 -10.77
N LEU A 56 -26.28 16.89 -11.08
CA LEU A 56 -26.38 15.65 -10.34
C LEU A 56 -25.14 14.76 -10.50
N ASN A 57 -24.58 14.65 -11.71
CA ASN A 57 -23.32 13.94 -11.94
C ASN A 57 -22.14 14.60 -11.21
N SER A 58 -22.11 15.94 -11.17
CA SER A 58 -21.12 16.69 -10.39
C SER A 58 -21.26 16.42 -8.89
N LEU A 59 -22.50 16.39 -8.38
CA LEU A 59 -22.78 16.08 -6.98
C LEU A 59 -22.40 14.64 -6.63
N LEU A 60 -22.75 13.67 -7.46
CA LEU A 60 -22.32 12.27 -7.31
C LEU A 60 -20.79 12.17 -7.22
N ARG A 61 -20.07 12.89 -8.08
CA ARG A 61 -18.60 12.94 -8.07
C ARG A 61 -18.05 13.50 -6.77
N VAL A 62 -18.63 14.59 -6.24
CA VAL A 62 -18.19 15.19 -4.97
C VAL A 62 -18.45 14.24 -3.81
N LEU A 63 -19.64 13.65 -3.73
CA LEU A 63 -20.01 12.71 -2.67
C LEU A 63 -19.18 11.41 -2.73
N ALA A 64 -18.81 10.94 -3.92
CA ALA A 64 -17.94 9.77 -4.08
C ALA A 64 -16.48 10.04 -3.65
N ARG A 65 -15.99 11.28 -3.73
CA ARG A 65 -14.60 11.66 -3.43
C ARG A 65 -14.37 12.17 -2.00
N GLY A 66 -15.43 12.42 -1.23
CA GLY A 66 -15.32 12.89 0.16
C GLY A 66 -14.79 11.80 1.10
N ALA A 67 -13.47 11.60 1.13
CA ALA A 67 -12.81 10.50 1.85
C ALA A 67 -12.75 10.66 3.39
N SER A 68 -13.15 11.81 3.93
CA SER A 68 -12.98 12.12 5.36
C SER A 68 -14.17 11.73 6.26
N SER A 69 -15.29 11.24 5.71
CA SER A 69 -16.43 10.74 6.50
C SER A 69 -17.17 9.61 5.78
N GLN A 70 -17.41 8.49 6.49
CA GLN A 70 -18.17 7.32 6.00
C GLN A 70 -19.58 7.66 5.48
N ALA A 71 -20.11 8.83 5.82
CA ALA A 71 -21.43 9.27 5.38
C ALA A 71 -21.51 9.59 3.86
N HIS A 72 -20.43 10.07 3.23
CA HIS A 72 -20.50 10.61 1.86
C HIS A 72 -20.66 9.55 0.76
N PRO A 73 -19.95 8.40 0.78
CA PRO A 73 -20.16 7.35 -0.21
C PRO A 73 -21.59 6.79 -0.16
N LEU A 74 -22.18 6.69 1.03
CA LEU A 74 -23.57 6.23 1.19
C LEU A 74 -24.58 7.26 0.69
N LEU A 75 -24.31 8.55 0.84
CA LEU A 75 -25.14 9.61 0.28
C LEU A 75 -25.10 9.59 -1.25
N ALA A 76 -23.95 9.32 -1.87
CA ALA A 76 -23.84 9.16 -3.33
C ALA A 76 -24.72 8.00 -3.84
N LEU A 77 -24.68 6.85 -3.17
CA LEU A 77 -25.49 5.68 -3.52
C LEU A 77 -26.99 5.92 -3.31
N ARG A 78 -27.36 6.66 -2.25
CA ARG A 78 -28.76 7.08 -2.02
C ARG A 78 -29.25 8.07 -3.08
N LEU A 79 -28.40 8.98 -3.55
CA LEU A 79 -28.74 9.89 -4.64
C LEU A 79 -28.97 9.11 -5.94
N LEU A 80 -28.12 8.12 -6.25
CA LEU A 80 -28.33 7.25 -7.42
C LEU A 80 -29.67 6.49 -7.31
N LEU A 81 -29.99 5.94 -6.13
CA LEU A 81 -31.29 5.30 -5.89
C LEU A 81 -32.46 6.26 -6.19
N LEU A 82 -32.37 7.51 -5.72
CA LEU A 82 -33.40 8.51 -5.99
C LEU A 82 -33.51 8.84 -7.50
N MET A 83 -32.41 8.86 -8.24
CA MET A 83 -32.43 9.03 -9.70
C MET A 83 -33.01 7.80 -10.44
N LEU A 84 -32.85 6.59 -9.89
CA LEU A 84 -33.43 5.36 -10.43
C LEU A 84 -34.91 5.17 -10.03
N SER A 85 -35.44 5.94 -9.08
CA SER A 85 -36.82 5.77 -8.64
C SER A 85 -37.79 6.32 -9.68
N PRO A 86 -38.76 5.52 -10.19
CA PRO A 86 -39.75 5.98 -11.16
C PRO A 86 -40.71 7.05 -10.59
N ALA A 87 -40.80 7.16 -9.27
CA ALA A 87 -41.59 8.16 -8.57
C ALA A 87 -40.83 9.48 -8.30
N SER A 88 -39.55 9.54 -8.67
CA SER A 88 -38.69 10.70 -8.43
C SER A 88 -38.87 11.75 -9.52
N PRO A 89 -38.89 13.05 -9.18
CA PRO A 89 -38.89 14.13 -10.15
C PRO A 89 -37.49 14.36 -10.78
N LEU A 90 -36.45 13.67 -10.30
CA LEU A 90 -35.09 13.81 -10.82
C LEU A 90 -34.94 13.19 -12.21
N PRO A 91 -34.06 13.74 -13.07
CA PRO A 91 -33.68 13.07 -14.31
C PRO A 91 -32.99 11.73 -13.98
N GLY A 92 -33.29 10.70 -14.80
CA GLY A 92 -32.68 9.39 -14.66
C GLY A 92 -31.17 9.41 -14.91
N PRO A 93 -30.41 8.46 -14.34
CA PRO A 93 -28.97 8.41 -14.50
C PRO A 93 -28.59 8.06 -15.95
N ASP A 94 -27.42 8.53 -16.35
CA ASP A 94 -26.78 8.18 -17.62
C ASP A 94 -25.48 7.41 -17.39
N HIS A 95 -24.83 7.01 -18.49
CA HIS A 95 -23.51 6.37 -18.48
C HIS A 95 -22.44 7.11 -17.65
N LEU A 96 -22.55 8.42 -17.44
CA LEU A 96 -21.61 9.22 -16.63
C LEU A 96 -21.97 9.23 -15.13
N SER A 97 -23.20 8.91 -14.76
CA SER A 97 -23.61 8.78 -13.35
C SER A 97 -23.00 7.54 -12.69
N PHE A 98 -22.91 6.43 -13.43
CA PHE A 98 -22.52 5.13 -12.88
C PHE A 98 -21.05 5.02 -12.44
N PRO A 99 -20.05 5.58 -13.14
CA PRO A 99 -18.66 5.57 -12.67
C PRO A 99 -18.48 6.14 -11.26
N PHE A 100 -19.16 7.25 -10.94
CA PHE A 100 -19.11 7.84 -9.61
C PHE A 100 -19.82 6.98 -8.56
N ALA A 101 -20.93 6.34 -8.92
CA ALA A 101 -21.63 5.43 -8.03
C ALA A 101 -20.84 4.13 -7.77
N LEU A 102 -20.14 3.60 -8.77
CA LEU A 102 -19.24 2.46 -8.62
C LEU A 102 -18.05 2.80 -7.72
N SER A 103 -17.46 3.98 -7.89
CA SER A 103 -16.40 4.49 -7.00
C SER A 103 -16.89 4.64 -5.57
N ALA A 104 -18.09 5.21 -5.35
CA ALA A 104 -18.71 5.27 -4.03
C ALA A 104 -19.01 3.89 -3.45
N ALA A 105 -19.42 2.93 -4.29
CA ALA A 105 -19.65 1.54 -3.88
C ALA A 105 -18.37 0.83 -3.44
N ALA A 106 -17.25 1.09 -4.11
CA ALA A 106 -15.93 0.57 -3.73
C ALA A 106 -15.46 1.14 -2.38
N ALA A 107 -15.76 2.41 -2.10
CA ALA A 107 -15.41 3.07 -0.84
C ALA A 107 -16.38 2.78 0.33
N ALA A 108 -17.57 2.24 0.06
CA ALA A 108 -18.59 2.02 1.08
C ALA A 108 -18.38 0.69 1.82
N HIS A 109 -18.08 0.74 3.11
CA HIS A 109 -18.00 -0.44 3.98
C HIS A 109 -19.39 -0.89 4.47
N VAL A 110 -20.28 -1.27 3.55
CA VAL A 110 -21.63 -1.78 3.87
C VAL A 110 -21.78 -3.24 3.47
N ALA A 111 -22.43 -4.03 4.32
CA ALA A 111 -22.76 -5.42 4.07
C ALA A 111 -24.27 -5.57 3.79
N PRO A 112 -24.68 -6.20 2.67
CA PRO A 112 -23.84 -6.71 1.58
C PRO A 112 -23.21 -5.57 0.74
N PRO A 113 -22.03 -5.80 0.12
CA PRO A 113 -21.40 -4.79 -0.71
C PRO A 113 -22.29 -4.46 -1.91
N PRO A 114 -22.46 -3.17 -2.25
CA PRO A 114 -23.37 -2.74 -3.31
C PRO A 114 -22.82 -2.85 -4.74
N GLY A 115 -21.51 -3.06 -4.87
CA GLY A 115 -20.81 -3.16 -6.15
C GLY A 115 -21.37 -4.23 -7.10
N PRO A 116 -21.54 -5.50 -6.66
CA PRO A 116 -22.05 -6.56 -7.52
C PRO A 116 -23.45 -6.29 -8.09
N GLN A 117 -24.33 -5.63 -7.34
CA GLN A 117 -25.68 -5.29 -7.82
C GLN A 117 -25.64 -4.17 -8.86
N LEU A 118 -24.76 -3.18 -8.67
CA LEU A 118 -24.50 -2.15 -9.68
C LEU A 118 -23.86 -2.75 -10.93
N HIS A 119 -22.96 -3.72 -10.80
CA HIS A 119 -22.41 -4.44 -11.94
C HIS A 119 -23.51 -5.19 -12.72
N ALA A 120 -24.32 -6.01 -12.04
CA ALA A 120 -25.43 -6.72 -12.68
C ALA A 120 -26.44 -5.78 -13.35
N LEU A 121 -26.67 -4.60 -12.75
CA LEU A 121 -27.49 -3.54 -13.33
C LEU A 121 -26.94 -3.06 -14.68
N LEU A 122 -25.64 -2.80 -14.76
CA LEU A 122 -24.97 -2.28 -15.95
C LEU A 122 -24.99 -3.30 -17.10
N VAL A 123 -24.81 -4.59 -16.79
CA VAL A 123 -24.92 -5.70 -17.75
C VAL A 123 -26.35 -5.81 -18.28
N LYS A 124 -27.37 -5.83 -17.40
CA LYS A 124 -28.79 -5.95 -17.80
C LYS A 124 -29.29 -4.79 -18.67
N ASN A 125 -28.65 -3.63 -18.58
CA ASN A 125 -28.99 -2.44 -19.36
C ASN A 125 -28.07 -2.21 -20.57
N ALA A 126 -27.22 -3.18 -20.91
CA ALA A 126 -26.29 -3.13 -22.04
C ALA A 126 -25.32 -1.91 -22.02
N LEU A 127 -25.08 -1.33 -20.85
CA LEU A 127 -24.07 -0.28 -20.66
C LEU A 127 -22.66 -0.85 -20.60
N PHE A 128 -22.54 -2.08 -20.08
CA PHE A 128 -21.34 -2.89 -20.19
C PHE A 128 -21.54 -3.95 -21.30
N PRO A 129 -20.51 -4.24 -22.14
CA PRO A 129 -19.16 -3.66 -22.16
C PRO A 129 -19.02 -2.44 -23.10
N SER A 130 -20.13 -1.84 -23.53
CA SER A 130 -20.14 -0.84 -24.61
C SER A 130 -19.54 0.52 -24.26
N ASP A 131 -19.65 0.97 -22.99
CA ASP A 131 -19.22 2.30 -22.56
C ASP A 131 -17.84 2.27 -21.86
N HIS A 132 -16.89 3.06 -22.37
CA HIS A 132 -15.52 3.12 -21.86
C HIS A 132 -15.42 3.58 -20.39
N TYR A 133 -16.26 4.54 -19.96
CA TYR A 133 -16.21 5.03 -18.57
C TYR A 133 -16.78 4.01 -17.60
N VAL A 134 -17.84 3.31 -18.02
CA VAL A 134 -18.46 2.23 -17.22
C VAL A 134 -17.53 1.03 -17.08
N THR A 135 -16.89 0.60 -18.17
CA THR A 135 -15.93 -0.52 -18.16
C THR A 135 -14.72 -0.22 -17.28
N THR A 136 -14.11 0.96 -17.40
CA THR A 136 -13.02 1.42 -16.54
C THR A 136 -13.42 1.43 -15.05
N ALA A 137 -14.60 1.97 -14.73
CA ALA A 137 -15.08 2.03 -13.35
C ALA A 137 -15.43 0.65 -12.77
N LEU A 138 -15.89 -0.30 -13.59
CA LEU A 138 -16.13 -1.67 -13.17
C LEU A 138 -14.81 -2.42 -12.87
N LEU A 139 -13.78 -2.22 -13.68
CA LEU A 139 -12.44 -2.76 -13.37
C LEU A 139 -11.91 -2.21 -12.05
N GLN A 140 -12.06 -0.91 -11.80
CA GLN A 140 -11.69 -0.28 -10.53
C GLN A 140 -12.48 -0.87 -9.34
N LEU A 141 -13.78 -1.10 -9.49
CA LEU A 141 -14.61 -1.70 -8.45
C LEU A 141 -14.09 -3.10 -8.05
N HIS A 142 -13.69 -3.90 -9.03
CA HIS A 142 -13.21 -5.27 -8.80
C HIS A 142 -11.70 -5.35 -8.53
N ALA A 143 -10.98 -4.22 -8.49
CA ALA A 143 -9.52 -4.21 -8.33
C ALA A 143 -9.03 -4.84 -7.00
N ALA A 144 -9.88 -4.95 -5.98
CA ALA A 144 -9.58 -5.66 -4.72
C ALA A 144 -9.63 -7.20 -4.87
N ARG A 145 -10.24 -7.69 -5.94
CA ARG A 145 -10.40 -9.10 -6.29
C ARG A 145 -9.89 -9.28 -7.73
N PRO A 146 -8.57 -9.32 -7.94
CA PRO A 146 -7.95 -9.32 -9.27
C PRO A 146 -8.50 -10.38 -10.23
N ASP A 147 -8.90 -11.57 -9.76
CA ASP A 147 -9.55 -12.58 -10.62
C ASP A 147 -10.91 -12.12 -11.16
N ASP A 148 -11.69 -11.40 -10.36
CA ASP A 148 -12.96 -10.83 -10.81
C ASP A 148 -12.72 -9.65 -11.76
N ALA A 149 -11.71 -8.82 -11.49
CA ALA A 149 -11.28 -7.78 -12.42
C ALA A 149 -10.81 -8.38 -13.76
N ARG A 150 -10.10 -9.51 -13.73
CA ARG A 150 -9.65 -10.23 -14.92
C ARG A 150 -10.81 -10.75 -15.76
N ARG A 151 -11.85 -11.32 -15.14
CA ARG A 151 -13.07 -11.74 -15.86
C ARG A 151 -13.74 -10.58 -16.58
N VAL A 152 -13.89 -9.44 -15.90
CA VAL A 152 -14.46 -8.23 -16.50
C VAL A 152 -13.60 -7.72 -17.65
N PHE A 153 -12.27 -7.79 -17.51
CA PHE A 153 -11.31 -7.40 -18.54
C PHE A 153 -11.39 -8.29 -19.79
N ASP A 154 -11.54 -9.60 -19.60
CA ASP A 154 -11.63 -10.57 -20.70
C ASP A 154 -12.91 -10.39 -21.53
N GLU A 155 -13.98 -9.88 -20.93
CA GLU A 155 -15.25 -9.53 -21.60
C GLU A 155 -15.20 -8.23 -22.41
N LEU A 156 -14.12 -7.43 -22.33
CA LEU A 156 -14.00 -6.17 -23.05
C LEU A 156 -13.76 -6.37 -24.55
N PRO A 157 -14.61 -5.81 -25.44
CA PRO A 157 -14.45 -5.96 -26.89
C PRO A 157 -13.27 -5.15 -27.45
N ARG A 158 -12.90 -4.06 -26.77
CA ARG A 158 -11.75 -3.23 -27.10
C ARG A 158 -11.02 -2.86 -25.81
N ARG A 159 -9.74 -3.23 -25.75
CA ARG A 159 -8.85 -2.92 -24.62
C ARG A 159 -8.01 -1.71 -24.96
N GLU A 160 -7.68 -0.94 -23.94
CA GLU A 160 -6.92 0.31 -24.01
C GLU A 160 -5.91 0.30 -22.87
N ALA A 161 -4.88 1.15 -22.93
CA ALA A 161 -3.80 1.19 -21.93
C ALA A 161 -4.33 1.27 -20.49
N ILE A 162 -5.36 2.09 -20.24
CA ILE A 162 -5.99 2.22 -18.92
C ILE A 162 -6.58 0.90 -18.38
N HIS A 163 -7.15 0.05 -19.25
CA HIS A 163 -7.71 -1.23 -18.83
C HIS A 163 -6.62 -2.19 -18.37
N TYR A 164 -5.47 -2.19 -19.08
CA TYR A 164 -4.29 -2.94 -18.71
C TYR A 164 -3.71 -2.44 -17.38
N ASP A 165 -3.49 -1.13 -17.25
CA ASP A 165 -2.97 -0.50 -16.03
C ASP A 165 -3.76 -0.92 -14.79
N LEU A 166 -5.09 -0.85 -14.84
CA LEU A 166 -5.96 -1.18 -13.72
C LEU A 166 -5.80 -2.63 -13.26
N VAL A 167 -5.74 -3.57 -14.19
CA VAL A 167 -5.66 -5.01 -13.87
C VAL A 167 -4.25 -5.39 -13.46
N ILE A 168 -3.21 -4.88 -14.13
CA ILE A 168 -1.80 -5.08 -13.72
C ILE A 168 -1.59 -4.52 -12.31
N GLY A 169 -2.08 -3.31 -12.03
CA GLY A 169 -2.00 -2.69 -10.71
C GLY A 169 -2.80 -3.44 -9.65
N ALA A 170 -3.94 -4.04 -10.00
CA ALA A 170 -4.70 -4.92 -9.10
C ALA A 170 -3.92 -6.19 -8.75
N TYR A 171 -3.30 -6.83 -9.74
CA TYR A 171 -2.42 -7.97 -9.55
C TYR A 171 -1.21 -7.64 -8.68
N ALA A 172 -0.54 -6.51 -8.93
CA ALA A 172 0.60 -6.05 -8.14
C ALA A 172 0.21 -5.87 -6.65
N ARG A 173 -0.88 -5.14 -6.36
CA ARG A 173 -1.36 -4.95 -4.98
C ARG A 173 -1.75 -6.26 -4.28
N ALA A 174 -2.18 -7.27 -5.04
CA ALA A 174 -2.51 -8.59 -4.51
C ALA A 174 -1.29 -9.51 -4.32
N GLY A 175 -0.07 -9.05 -4.66
CA GLY A 175 1.14 -9.88 -4.62
C GLY A 175 1.24 -10.90 -5.75
N MET A 176 0.39 -10.77 -6.78
CA MET A 176 0.31 -11.66 -7.95
C MET A 176 0.99 -11.01 -9.16
N ALA A 177 2.25 -10.63 -8.97
CA ALA A 177 3.00 -9.87 -9.97
C ALA A 177 3.21 -10.67 -11.27
N ALA A 178 3.33 -11.99 -11.20
CA ALA A 178 3.52 -12.84 -12.36
C ALA A 178 2.34 -12.75 -13.35
N GLU A 179 1.12 -12.78 -12.84
CA GLU A 179 -0.11 -12.62 -13.61
C GLU A 179 -0.23 -11.21 -14.20
N GLY A 180 0.15 -10.19 -13.41
CA GLY A 180 0.24 -8.81 -13.89
C GLY A 180 1.22 -8.65 -15.05
N LEU A 181 2.42 -9.23 -14.94
CA LEU A 181 3.45 -9.17 -15.98
C LEU A 181 3.09 -10.01 -17.22
N ALA A 182 2.42 -11.15 -17.05
CA ALA A 182 1.88 -11.92 -18.15
C ALA A 182 0.82 -11.11 -18.93
N LEU A 183 -0.04 -10.37 -18.22
CA LEU A 183 -1.01 -9.47 -18.85
C LEU A 183 -0.33 -8.28 -19.55
N PHE A 184 0.72 -7.71 -18.96
CA PHE A 184 1.52 -6.68 -19.61
C PHE A 184 2.15 -7.17 -20.91
N ARG A 185 2.66 -8.41 -20.97
CA ARG A 185 3.16 -9.02 -22.22
C ARG A 185 2.06 -9.20 -23.25
N ALA A 186 0.87 -9.64 -22.81
CA ALA A 186 -0.30 -9.81 -23.70
C ALA A 186 -0.75 -8.49 -24.35
N MET A 187 -0.51 -7.35 -23.70
CA MET A 187 -0.82 -6.02 -24.23
C MET A 187 -0.22 -5.77 -25.62
N PHE A 188 1.00 -6.25 -25.84
CA PHE A 188 1.69 -6.11 -27.12
C PHE A 188 1.11 -7.03 -28.20
N ALA A 189 0.66 -8.23 -27.81
CA ALA A 189 -0.02 -9.15 -28.73
C ALA A 189 -1.38 -8.58 -29.19
N ASP A 190 -2.05 -7.81 -28.33
CA ASP A 190 -3.28 -7.08 -28.65
C ASP A 190 -3.02 -5.78 -29.46
N GLY A 191 -1.76 -5.44 -29.75
CA GLY A 191 -1.38 -4.24 -30.49
C GLY A 191 -1.63 -2.93 -29.75
N VAL A 192 -1.73 -2.97 -28.41
CA VAL A 192 -1.93 -1.78 -27.57
C VAL A 192 -0.58 -1.30 -27.07
N ALA A 193 -0.21 -0.06 -27.37
CA ALA A 193 1.03 0.53 -26.87
C ALA A 193 0.87 0.99 -25.40
N PRO A 194 1.81 0.66 -24.50
CA PRO A 194 1.78 1.15 -23.12
C PRO A 194 2.11 2.65 -23.07
N ASP A 195 1.43 3.35 -22.16
CA ASP A 195 1.76 4.73 -21.78
C ASP A 195 2.67 4.77 -20.54
N ALA A 196 3.04 5.98 -20.10
CA ALA A 196 3.92 6.14 -18.94
C ALA A 196 3.34 5.50 -17.66
N VAL A 197 2.02 5.52 -17.49
CA VAL A 197 1.34 4.98 -16.32
C VAL A 197 1.46 3.46 -16.31
N VAL A 198 1.07 2.79 -17.40
CA VAL A 198 1.20 1.33 -17.52
C VAL A 198 2.64 0.88 -17.33
N LEU A 199 3.61 1.61 -17.90
CA LEU A 199 5.04 1.32 -17.73
C LEU A 199 5.46 1.41 -16.26
N THR A 200 5.08 2.48 -15.55
CA THR A 200 5.39 2.60 -14.12
C THR A 200 4.73 1.50 -13.28
N THR A 201 3.50 1.12 -13.59
CA THR A 201 2.77 0.04 -12.91
C THR A 201 3.43 -1.33 -13.15
N ALA A 202 3.86 -1.61 -14.38
CA ALA A 202 4.58 -2.84 -14.72
C ALA A 202 5.96 -2.88 -14.03
N VAL A 203 6.71 -1.78 -14.03
CA VAL A 203 8.00 -1.66 -13.34
C VAL A 203 7.83 -1.83 -11.82
N ALA A 204 6.78 -1.26 -11.24
CA ALA A 204 6.46 -1.44 -9.82
C ALA A 204 6.12 -2.90 -9.49
N ALA A 205 5.37 -3.59 -10.36
CA ALA A 205 5.12 -5.03 -10.22
C ALA A 205 6.44 -5.82 -10.24
N CYS A 206 7.34 -5.54 -11.19
CA CYS A 206 8.67 -6.17 -11.21
C CYS A 206 9.46 -5.91 -9.93
N ALA A 207 9.41 -4.68 -9.43
CA ALA A 207 10.12 -4.29 -8.21
C ALA A 207 9.60 -5.03 -6.95
N GLN A 208 8.31 -5.37 -6.92
CA GLN A 208 7.68 -6.08 -5.81
C GLN A 208 7.97 -7.57 -5.83
N SER A 209 8.11 -8.17 -7.01
CA SER A 209 8.38 -9.60 -7.18
C SER A 209 9.85 -9.96 -7.37
N GLY A 210 10.72 -8.96 -7.51
CA GLY A 210 12.12 -9.19 -7.85
C GLY A 210 12.32 -9.65 -9.31
N ALA A 211 11.38 -9.34 -10.21
CA ALA A 211 11.39 -9.77 -11.61
C ALA A 211 12.38 -8.95 -12.46
N LEU A 212 13.67 -9.16 -12.24
CA LEU A 212 14.73 -8.38 -12.87
C LEU A 212 14.69 -8.46 -14.41
N GLU A 213 14.54 -9.66 -14.97
CA GLU A 213 14.55 -9.86 -16.42
C GLU A 213 13.37 -9.14 -17.10
N CYS A 214 12.20 -9.20 -16.47
CA CYS A 214 11.02 -8.45 -16.91
C CYS A 214 11.27 -6.94 -16.83
N GLY A 215 11.83 -6.45 -15.71
CA GLY A 215 12.19 -5.05 -15.53
C GLY A 215 13.19 -4.54 -16.58
N GLU A 216 14.20 -5.35 -16.92
CA GLU A 216 15.18 -5.04 -17.97
C GLU A 216 14.57 -5.03 -19.37
N TRP A 217 13.61 -5.92 -19.61
CA TRP A 217 12.84 -5.90 -20.85
C TRP A 217 12.02 -4.62 -20.97
N VAL A 218 11.30 -4.21 -19.91
CA VAL A 218 10.56 -2.95 -19.88
C VAL A 218 11.50 -1.76 -20.09
N HIS A 219 12.65 -1.74 -19.42
CA HIS A 219 13.64 -0.66 -19.58
C HIS A 219 14.12 -0.53 -21.03
N ARG A 220 14.52 -1.64 -21.66
CA ARG A 220 14.92 -1.66 -23.08
C ARG A 220 13.80 -1.24 -24.02
N TYR A 221 12.55 -1.61 -23.71
CA TYR A 221 11.39 -1.18 -24.46
C TYR A 221 11.25 0.35 -24.43
N VAL A 222 11.40 0.96 -23.26
CA VAL A 222 11.35 2.42 -23.11
C VAL A 222 12.49 3.10 -23.86
N GLU A 223 13.73 2.61 -23.71
CA GLU A 223 14.91 3.12 -24.45
C GLU A 223 14.70 3.09 -25.97
N SER A 224 14.10 2.02 -26.49
CA SER A 224 13.96 1.81 -27.95
C SER A 224 12.76 2.53 -28.56
N ASN A 225 11.63 2.62 -27.85
CA ASN A 225 10.35 3.07 -28.42
C ASN A 225 9.91 4.43 -27.90
N ALA A 226 10.36 4.84 -26.72
CA ALA A 226 9.93 6.07 -26.07
C ALA A 226 11.07 6.68 -25.22
N PRO A 227 12.23 7.00 -25.81
CA PRO A 227 13.40 7.47 -25.06
C PRO A 227 13.12 8.76 -24.26
N GLY A 228 12.19 9.59 -24.72
CA GLY A 228 11.75 10.79 -23.99
C GLY A 228 11.13 10.49 -22.63
N LEU A 229 10.58 9.28 -22.41
CA LEU A 229 10.06 8.88 -21.10
C LEU A 229 11.17 8.58 -20.08
N LEU A 230 12.42 8.35 -20.50
CA LEU A 230 13.53 8.19 -19.54
C LEU A 230 13.90 9.52 -18.87
N ALA A 231 13.58 10.64 -19.51
CA ALA A 231 13.70 11.96 -18.91
C ALA A 231 12.56 12.28 -17.93
N ASP A 232 11.47 11.51 -17.94
CA ASP A 232 10.36 11.70 -17.02
C ASP A 232 10.75 11.22 -15.61
N ALA A 233 10.54 12.10 -14.63
CA ALA A 233 10.91 11.84 -13.24
C ALA A 233 10.20 10.62 -12.65
N PHE A 234 8.95 10.32 -13.05
CA PHE A 234 8.19 9.18 -12.53
C PHE A 234 8.68 7.86 -13.13
N VAL A 235 8.91 7.82 -14.45
CA VAL A 235 9.42 6.61 -15.12
C VAL A 235 10.85 6.30 -14.68
N GLY A 236 11.73 7.31 -14.67
CA GLY A 236 13.13 7.15 -14.27
C GLY A 236 13.27 6.70 -12.81
N SER A 237 12.55 7.33 -11.89
CA SER A 237 12.54 6.89 -10.47
C SER A 237 11.95 5.50 -10.28
N ALA A 238 10.89 5.13 -11.00
CA ALA A 238 10.33 3.77 -10.96
C ALA A 238 11.39 2.73 -11.38
N LEU A 239 12.16 3.01 -12.44
CA LEU A 239 13.25 2.16 -12.90
C LEU A 239 14.40 2.06 -11.89
N VAL A 240 14.83 3.19 -11.30
CA VAL A 240 15.84 3.21 -10.22
C VAL A 240 15.39 2.34 -9.04
N SER A 241 14.15 2.52 -8.59
CA SER A 241 13.54 1.76 -7.50
C SER A 241 13.45 0.26 -7.82
N MET A 242 13.06 -0.09 -9.04
CA MET A 242 12.98 -1.48 -9.51
C MET A 242 14.36 -2.15 -9.52
N TYR A 243 15.36 -1.54 -10.14
CA TYR A 243 16.71 -2.10 -10.14
C TYR A 243 17.28 -2.23 -8.73
N ALA A 244 17.04 -1.25 -7.85
CA ALA A 244 17.47 -1.33 -6.47
C ALA A 244 16.80 -2.49 -5.72
N LYS A 245 15.48 -2.66 -5.83
CA LYS A 245 14.74 -3.73 -5.17
C LYS A 245 15.04 -5.13 -5.74
N CYS A 246 15.40 -5.21 -7.02
CA CYS A 246 15.88 -6.44 -7.65
C CYS A 246 17.37 -6.74 -7.38
N GLY A 247 18.01 -6.03 -6.45
CA GLY A 247 19.42 -6.26 -6.09
C GLY A 247 20.46 -5.70 -7.06
N CYS A 248 20.05 -5.05 -8.15
CA CYS A 248 20.92 -4.53 -9.21
C CYS A 248 21.25 -3.04 -9.05
N LEU A 249 21.83 -2.65 -7.91
CA LEU A 249 22.11 -1.25 -7.56
C LEU A 249 22.95 -0.51 -8.62
N GLN A 250 23.90 -1.19 -9.26
CA GLN A 250 24.73 -0.57 -10.31
C GLN A 250 23.92 -0.13 -11.53
N LYS A 251 22.87 -0.88 -11.90
CA LYS A 251 21.94 -0.48 -12.97
C LYS A 251 21.05 0.68 -12.51
N ALA A 252 20.63 0.68 -11.24
CA ALA A 252 19.88 1.79 -10.66
C ALA A 252 20.69 3.11 -10.72
N VAL A 253 21.98 3.08 -10.34
CA VAL A 253 22.89 4.23 -10.45
C VAL A 253 23.04 4.68 -11.91
N LYS A 254 23.21 3.76 -12.86
CA LYS A 254 23.31 4.12 -14.29
C LYS A 254 22.08 4.83 -14.82
N VAL A 255 20.88 4.36 -14.46
CA VAL A 255 19.63 5.04 -14.84
C VAL A 255 19.60 6.43 -14.21
N PHE A 256 19.88 6.54 -12.91
CA PHE A 256 19.89 7.80 -12.19
C PHE A 256 20.87 8.85 -12.78
N GLU A 257 22.11 8.45 -13.07
CA GLU A 257 23.11 9.36 -13.68
C GLU A 257 22.79 9.70 -15.15
N GLY A 258 21.97 8.88 -15.82
CA GLY A 258 21.50 9.15 -17.17
C GLY A 258 20.31 10.11 -17.26
N MET A 259 19.68 10.46 -16.13
CA MET A 259 18.53 11.35 -16.10
C MET A 259 18.97 12.82 -16.27
N PRO A 260 18.40 13.57 -17.23
CA PRO A 260 18.82 14.96 -17.51
C PRO A 260 18.34 15.95 -16.44
N GLU A 261 17.21 15.69 -15.80
CA GLU A 261 16.65 16.52 -14.73
C GLU A 261 16.27 15.63 -13.55
N ARG A 262 16.78 15.95 -12.37
CA ARG A 262 16.55 15.18 -11.14
C ARG A 262 15.95 16.09 -10.09
N ASN A 263 14.65 15.95 -9.88
CA ASN A 263 13.95 16.65 -8.81
C ASN A 263 14.15 15.95 -7.46
N GLU A 264 13.58 16.54 -6.40
CA GLU A 264 13.59 16.00 -5.04
C GLU A 264 13.16 14.53 -4.96
N TYR A 265 12.15 14.14 -5.73
CA TYR A 265 11.63 12.76 -5.76
C TYR A 265 12.62 11.75 -6.32
N VAL A 266 13.31 12.09 -7.42
CA VAL A 266 14.32 11.23 -8.05
C VAL A 266 15.51 11.04 -7.11
N TRP A 267 15.97 12.13 -6.48
CA TRP A 267 17.04 12.08 -5.48
C TRP A 267 16.65 11.26 -4.25
N GLY A 268 15.45 11.48 -3.71
CA GLY A 268 14.92 10.68 -2.59
C GLY A 268 14.86 9.18 -2.91
N THR A 269 14.50 8.84 -4.16
CA THR A 269 14.50 7.46 -4.65
C THR A 269 15.90 6.85 -4.64
N MET A 270 16.92 7.60 -5.08
CA MET A 270 18.31 7.12 -5.10
C MET A 270 18.89 6.97 -3.68
N VAL A 271 18.58 7.90 -2.78
CA VAL A 271 18.94 7.77 -1.36
C VAL A 271 18.29 6.53 -0.75
N GLY A 272 17.00 6.30 -1.04
CA GLY A 272 16.27 5.09 -0.63
C GLY A 272 16.89 3.81 -1.21
N ALA A 273 17.33 3.84 -2.48
CA ALA A 273 18.03 2.72 -3.10
C ALA A 273 19.32 2.36 -2.35
N PHE A 274 20.15 3.35 -1.98
CA PHE A 274 21.32 3.10 -1.13
C PHE A 274 20.94 2.58 0.27
N ALA A 275 19.82 3.05 0.82
CA ALA A 275 19.34 2.61 2.13
C ALA A 275 18.99 1.13 2.17
N VAL A 276 18.24 0.63 1.19
CA VAL A 276 17.87 -0.79 1.09
C VAL A 276 19.10 -1.69 0.98
N HIS A 277 20.20 -1.17 0.44
CA HIS A 277 21.48 -1.87 0.30
C HIS A 277 22.45 -1.63 1.46
N GLY A 278 22.07 -0.88 2.50
CA GLY A 278 22.95 -0.56 3.63
C GLY A 278 24.18 0.29 3.25
N MET A 279 24.10 1.03 2.15
CA MET A 279 25.21 1.84 1.62
C MET A 279 25.17 3.24 2.24
N ALA A 280 25.47 3.33 3.54
CA ALA A 280 25.31 4.55 4.34
C ALA A 280 26.17 5.73 3.83
N ARG A 281 27.40 5.46 3.38
CA ARG A 281 28.30 6.52 2.89
C ARG A 281 27.77 7.15 1.62
N GLU A 282 27.32 6.31 0.70
CA GLU A 282 26.75 6.68 -0.59
C GLU A 282 25.42 7.41 -0.39
N ALA A 283 24.58 6.96 0.54
CA ALA A 283 23.33 7.65 0.90
C ALA A 283 23.57 9.07 1.43
N VAL A 284 24.56 9.26 2.33
CA VAL A 284 24.91 10.59 2.85
C VAL A 284 25.57 11.46 1.77
N ALA A 285 26.47 10.89 0.96
CA ALA A 285 27.06 11.59 -0.17
C ALA A 285 26.00 12.04 -1.19
N CYS A 286 24.96 11.23 -1.39
CA CYS A 286 23.82 11.57 -2.23
C CYS A 286 23.11 12.85 -1.74
N LEU A 287 22.91 13.02 -0.42
CA LEU A 287 22.35 14.25 0.15
C LEU A 287 23.21 15.50 -0.14
N GLU A 288 24.53 15.35 -0.19
CA GLU A 288 25.45 16.45 -0.52
C GLU A 288 25.39 16.79 -2.01
N ARG A 289 25.31 15.77 -2.87
CA ARG A 289 25.19 15.91 -4.31
C ARG A 289 23.89 16.58 -4.73
N MET A 290 22.76 16.32 -4.04
CA MET A 290 21.47 16.97 -4.30
C MET A 290 21.61 18.50 -4.44
N ALA A 291 22.31 19.13 -3.50
CA ALA A 291 22.48 20.58 -3.48
C ALA A 291 23.59 21.05 -4.45
N GLY A 292 24.63 20.24 -4.63
CA GLY A 292 25.79 20.59 -5.44
C GLY A 292 25.56 20.47 -6.95
N GLU A 293 24.82 19.46 -7.39
CA GLU A 293 24.61 19.16 -8.82
C GLU A 293 23.34 19.80 -9.36
N ASP A 294 22.21 19.66 -8.67
CA ASP A 294 20.88 20.08 -9.18
C ASP A 294 20.26 21.24 -8.38
N GLY A 295 20.95 21.75 -7.35
CA GLY A 295 20.44 22.84 -6.50
C GLY A 295 19.22 22.45 -5.64
N VAL A 296 18.97 21.15 -5.50
CA VAL A 296 17.85 20.60 -4.73
C VAL A 296 18.27 20.45 -3.26
N ARG A 297 17.43 20.92 -2.33
CA ARG A 297 17.70 20.76 -0.89
C ARG A 297 17.19 19.40 -0.42
N PRO A 298 17.96 18.66 0.39
CA PRO A 298 17.45 17.48 1.08
C PRO A 298 16.25 17.81 1.95
N ASP A 299 15.20 17.02 1.83
CA ASP A 299 13.98 17.11 2.61
C ASP A 299 13.96 16.07 3.74
N GLY A 300 12.84 15.97 4.47
CA GLY A 300 12.68 14.97 5.52
C GLY A 300 12.80 13.54 5.01
N VAL A 301 12.26 13.25 3.82
CA VAL A 301 12.26 11.90 3.26
C VAL A 301 13.67 11.48 2.86
N ALA A 302 14.43 12.35 2.19
CA ALA A 302 15.82 12.07 1.82
C ALA A 302 16.71 11.84 3.06
N VAL A 303 16.61 12.69 4.08
CA VAL A 303 17.41 12.52 5.32
C VAL A 303 17.02 11.23 6.06
N LEU A 304 15.72 10.89 6.11
CA LEU A 304 15.26 9.61 6.66
C LEU A 304 15.80 8.41 5.90
N GLY A 305 15.89 8.49 4.56
CA GLY A 305 16.53 7.47 3.73
C GLY A 305 17.99 7.24 4.12
N ALA A 306 18.77 8.31 4.29
CA ALA A 306 20.15 8.20 4.74
C ALA A 306 20.30 7.68 6.18
N LEU A 307 19.40 8.06 7.10
CA LEU A 307 19.33 7.48 8.45
C LEU A 307 19.04 5.97 8.39
N SER A 308 18.13 5.56 7.51
CA SER A 308 17.80 4.14 7.29
C SER A 308 19.01 3.39 6.74
N ALA A 309 19.77 3.99 5.81
CA ALA A 309 21.02 3.43 5.32
C ALA A 309 22.03 3.21 6.46
N CYS A 310 22.19 4.19 7.36
CA CYS A 310 23.01 4.04 8.56
C CYS A 310 22.51 2.90 9.47
N ALA A 311 21.19 2.75 9.62
CA ALA A 311 20.58 1.68 10.42
C ALA A 311 20.91 0.30 9.85
N HIS A 312 20.75 0.13 8.54
CA HIS A 312 21.02 -1.12 7.84
C HIS A 312 22.53 -1.44 7.81
N ALA A 313 23.39 -0.42 7.74
CA ALA A 313 24.85 -0.57 7.77
C ALA A 313 25.44 -0.77 9.18
N GLY A 314 24.63 -0.64 10.24
CA GLY A 314 25.11 -0.61 11.63
C GLY A 314 25.99 0.60 11.97
N LYS A 315 25.89 1.70 11.22
CA LYS A 315 26.67 2.93 11.40
C LYS A 315 26.00 3.88 12.39
N VAL A 316 25.91 3.45 13.64
CA VAL A 316 25.17 4.14 14.71
C VAL A 316 25.63 5.58 14.92
N GLU A 317 26.95 5.80 14.98
CA GLU A 317 27.52 7.13 15.21
C GLU A 317 27.22 8.11 14.06
N ASP A 318 27.24 7.62 12.82
CA ASP A 318 26.91 8.45 11.66
C ASP A 318 25.41 8.77 11.63
N GLY A 319 24.55 7.82 12.01
CA GLY A 319 23.11 8.04 12.18
C GLY A 319 22.78 9.08 13.26
N LEU A 320 23.41 8.97 14.44
CA LEU A 320 23.25 9.96 15.53
C LEU A 320 23.74 11.35 15.12
N ARG A 321 24.88 11.43 14.43
CA ARG A 321 25.40 12.70 13.90
C ARG A 321 24.42 13.31 12.89
N LEU A 322 23.87 12.50 11.98
CA LEU A 322 22.91 12.95 10.98
C LEU A 322 21.64 13.50 11.62
N LEU A 323 21.06 12.81 12.61
CA LEU A 323 19.90 13.29 13.37
C LEU A 323 20.18 14.61 14.09
N LYS A 324 21.36 14.76 14.70
CA LYS A 324 21.74 15.97 15.44
C LYS A 324 21.97 17.17 14.51
N GLU A 325 22.51 16.92 13.33
CA GLU A 325 22.93 17.99 12.41
C GLU A 325 21.89 18.33 11.34
N MET A 326 20.86 17.52 11.12
CA MET A 326 19.92 17.71 10.01
C MET A 326 19.25 19.10 9.98
N ARG A 327 18.95 19.68 11.14
CA ARG A 327 18.38 21.04 11.23
C ARG A 327 19.38 22.11 10.79
N ARG A 328 20.63 21.99 11.21
CA ARG A 328 21.70 22.96 10.92
C ARG A 328 22.18 22.83 9.47
N ARG A 329 22.34 21.60 9.01
CA ARG A 329 22.98 21.27 7.73
C ARG A 329 22.01 21.33 6.56
N TYR A 330 20.80 20.83 6.74
CA TYR A 330 19.80 20.72 5.66
C TYR A 330 18.57 21.62 5.88
N GLY A 331 18.43 22.22 7.06
CA GLY A 331 17.23 23.00 7.40
C GLY A 331 16.02 22.13 7.76
N VAL A 332 16.20 20.82 7.89
CA VAL A 332 15.12 19.86 8.17
C VAL A 332 14.98 19.68 9.68
N THR A 333 13.78 19.92 10.20
CA THR A 333 13.50 19.69 11.63
C THR A 333 13.26 18.19 11.86
N PRO A 334 13.93 17.56 12.84
CA PRO A 334 13.69 16.14 13.16
C PRO A 334 12.23 15.89 13.54
N GLY A 335 11.51 15.14 12.70
CA GLY A 335 10.16 14.60 12.98
C GLY A 335 10.19 13.22 13.65
N HIS A 336 9.01 12.66 13.95
CA HIS A 336 8.86 11.35 14.58
C HIS A 336 9.59 10.22 13.86
N GLU A 337 9.53 10.18 12.51
CA GLU A 337 10.15 9.13 11.72
C GLU A 337 11.68 9.07 11.89
N HIS A 338 12.35 10.23 12.00
CA HIS A 338 13.79 10.31 12.19
C HIS A 338 14.22 9.78 13.57
N TYR A 339 13.46 10.13 14.62
CA TYR A 339 13.68 9.60 15.97
C TYR A 339 13.39 8.11 16.04
N SER A 340 12.26 7.66 15.48
CA SER A 340 11.87 6.25 15.41
C SER A 340 12.95 5.41 14.74
N CYS A 341 13.46 5.85 13.58
CA CYS A 341 14.56 5.18 12.87
C CYS A 341 15.85 5.11 13.70
N THR A 342 16.18 6.18 14.44
CA THR A 342 17.40 6.23 15.25
C THR A 342 17.27 5.39 16.53
N VAL A 343 16.09 5.37 17.15
CA VAL A 343 15.76 4.49 18.27
C VAL A 343 15.84 3.03 17.83
N ASP A 344 15.25 2.67 16.69
CA ASP A 344 15.34 1.33 16.12
C ASP A 344 16.81 0.93 15.86
N MET A 345 17.61 1.84 15.29
CA MET A 345 19.04 1.63 15.07
C MET A 345 19.82 1.36 16.37
N LEU A 346 19.59 2.14 17.43
CA LEU A 346 20.20 1.92 18.75
C LEU A 346 19.75 0.61 19.37
N CYS A 347 18.46 0.28 19.22
CA CYS A 347 17.88 -0.98 19.69
C CYS A 347 18.50 -2.19 19.02
N ARG A 348 18.75 -2.15 17.70
CA ARG A 348 19.37 -3.27 16.94
C ARG A 348 20.81 -3.59 17.36
N VAL A 349 21.51 -2.64 17.97
CA VAL A 349 22.89 -2.85 18.48
C VAL A 349 22.95 -3.05 19.99
N GLY A 350 21.79 -3.08 20.67
CA GLY A 350 21.71 -3.32 22.12
C GLY A 350 21.97 -2.10 23.00
N ARG A 351 22.08 -0.89 22.41
CA ARG A 351 22.25 0.37 23.14
C ARG A 351 20.91 0.89 23.67
N LEU A 352 20.23 0.08 24.47
CA LEU A 352 18.87 0.36 24.95
C LEU A 352 18.80 1.61 25.84
N GLU A 353 19.82 1.85 26.67
CA GLU A 353 19.88 3.04 27.53
C GLU A 353 19.96 4.34 26.70
N ASP A 354 20.80 4.35 25.66
CA ASP A 354 20.89 5.47 24.73
C ASP A 354 19.58 5.67 23.95
N ALA A 355 18.89 4.58 23.61
CA ALA A 355 17.58 4.65 22.96
C ALA A 355 16.54 5.33 23.86
N VAL A 356 16.50 4.99 25.15
CA VAL A 356 15.63 5.65 26.14
C VAL A 356 16.03 7.10 26.35
N GLY A 357 17.33 7.37 26.44
CA GLY A 357 17.87 8.73 26.53
C GLY A 357 17.41 9.57 25.34
N LEU A 358 17.51 9.03 24.12
CA LEU A 358 17.06 9.71 22.90
C LEU A 358 15.56 9.99 22.91
N ILE A 359 14.73 9.04 23.34
CA ILE A 359 13.27 9.25 23.50
C ILE A 359 13.01 10.41 24.46
N GLY A 360 13.76 10.50 25.56
CA GLY A 360 13.66 11.60 26.53
C GLY A 360 14.04 12.97 25.97
N THR A 361 14.81 13.03 24.88
CA THR A 361 15.19 14.30 24.21
C THR A 361 14.21 14.73 23.11
N MET A 362 13.18 13.92 22.82
CA MET A 362 12.22 14.24 21.76
C MET A 362 11.45 15.53 22.10
N PRO A 363 11.38 16.52 21.18
CA PRO A 363 10.62 17.75 21.41
C PRO A 363 9.10 17.56 21.29
N MET A 364 8.64 16.33 21.05
CA MET A 364 7.26 15.95 20.82
C MET A 364 6.92 14.64 21.53
N THR A 365 5.63 14.40 21.82
CA THR A 365 5.16 13.17 22.46
C THR A 365 5.44 11.95 21.59
N PRO A 366 6.22 10.95 22.03
CA PRO A 366 6.61 9.82 21.19
C PRO A 366 5.38 9.02 20.70
N LEU A 367 5.39 8.66 19.42
CA LEU A 367 4.33 7.85 18.78
C LEU A 367 4.52 6.35 19.04
N ALA A 368 3.50 5.58 18.67
CA ALA A 368 3.52 4.12 18.74
C ALA A 368 4.72 3.48 18.05
N SER A 369 5.15 4.05 16.91
CA SER A 369 6.29 3.57 16.13
C SER A 369 7.59 3.59 16.93
N VAL A 370 7.81 4.60 17.78
CA VAL A 370 9.01 4.75 18.60
C VAL A 370 9.03 3.70 19.71
N TRP A 371 7.94 3.60 20.48
CA TRP A 371 7.82 2.62 21.56
C TRP A 371 7.79 1.17 21.04
N GLY A 372 7.18 0.93 19.88
CA GLY A 372 7.20 -0.36 19.21
C GLY A 372 8.60 -0.77 18.74
N SER A 373 9.44 0.19 18.35
CA SER A 373 10.85 -0.08 18.01
C SER A 373 11.67 -0.40 19.26
N LEU A 374 11.42 0.32 20.36
CA LEU A 374 12.02 0.00 21.66
C LEU A 374 11.61 -1.39 22.17
N LEU A 375 10.33 -1.73 22.07
CA LEU A 375 9.80 -3.05 22.48
C LEU A 375 10.45 -4.19 21.67
N ALA A 376 10.61 -4.00 20.36
CA ALA A 376 11.31 -4.95 19.51
C ALA A 376 12.79 -5.10 19.92
N GLY A 377 13.47 -3.99 20.26
CA GLY A 377 14.80 -3.97 20.86
C GLY A 377 14.88 -4.79 22.15
N CYS A 378 13.96 -4.55 23.08
CA CYS A 378 13.91 -5.24 24.36
C CYS A 378 13.76 -6.75 24.19
N ARG A 379 12.99 -7.20 23.18
CA ARG A 379 12.91 -8.62 22.84
C ARG A 379 14.24 -9.21 22.41
N MET A 380 14.96 -8.52 21.53
CA MET A 380 16.25 -9.01 21.01
C MET A 380 17.29 -9.21 22.12
N TYR A 381 17.22 -8.42 23.19
CA TYR A 381 18.20 -8.42 24.28
C TYR A 381 17.63 -8.90 25.63
N GLY A 382 16.42 -9.46 25.64
CA GLY A 382 15.78 -9.99 26.86
C GLY A 382 15.52 -8.97 27.97
N ASN A 383 15.43 -7.67 27.66
CA ASN A 383 15.21 -6.64 28.67
C ASN A 383 13.71 -6.50 29.01
N VAL A 384 13.25 -7.32 29.95
CA VAL A 384 11.83 -7.39 30.32
C VAL A 384 11.33 -6.11 30.98
N GLU A 385 12.16 -5.47 31.81
CA GLU A 385 11.77 -4.25 32.53
C GLU A 385 11.44 -3.12 31.55
N LEU A 386 12.31 -2.90 30.57
CA LEU A 386 12.11 -1.87 29.57
C LEU A 386 10.98 -2.20 28.59
N ALA A 387 10.76 -3.50 28.30
CA ALA A 387 9.61 -3.95 27.53
C ALA A 387 8.27 -3.62 28.23
N GLU A 388 8.20 -3.79 29.55
CA GLU A 388 7.01 -3.41 30.34
C GLU A 388 6.76 -1.90 30.33
N VAL A 389 7.83 -1.09 30.37
CA VAL A 389 7.71 0.37 30.23
C VAL A 389 7.18 0.74 28.84
N ALA A 390 7.78 0.20 27.77
CA ALA A 390 7.34 0.47 26.40
C ALA A 390 5.88 0.06 26.16
N ALA A 391 5.46 -1.11 26.68
CA ALA A 391 4.08 -1.58 26.59
C ALA A 391 3.10 -0.65 27.33
N LYS A 392 3.44 -0.17 28.54
CA LYS A 392 2.61 0.78 29.29
C LYS A 392 2.45 2.11 28.56
N GLU A 393 3.51 2.62 27.94
CA GLU A 393 3.44 3.86 27.15
C GLU A 393 2.58 3.68 25.89
N LEU A 394 2.67 2.52 25.22
CA LEU A 394 1.77 2.17 24.09
C LEU A 394 0.30 2.11 24.50
N GLU A 395 0.01 1.59 25.70
CA GLU A 395 -1.36 1.59 26.25
C GLU A 395 -1.89 3.00 26.49
N LYS A 396 -1.08 3.90 27.05
CA LYS A 396 -1.46 5.31 27.30
C LYS A 396 -1.81 6.06 26.02
N LEU A 397 -1.16 5.70 24.89
CA LEU A 397 -1.43 6.30 23.58
C LEU A 397 -2.73 5.81 22.93
N GLY A 398 -3.50 4.93 23.59
CA GLY A 398 -4.70 4.33 23.01
C GLY A 398 -4.41 3.26 21.94
N VAL A 399 -3.13 2.92 21.76
CA VAL A 399 -2.64 1.88 20.84
C VAL A 399 -2.62 0.51 21.52
N GLY A 400 -2.99 0.46 22.80
CA GLY A 400 -3.18 -0.75 23.61
C GLY A 400 -4.28 -1.70 23.12
N ALA A 401 -4.63 -1.68 21.84
CA ALA A 401 -5.47 -2.66 21.16
C ALA A 401 -4.77 -3.33 19.96
N ASP A 402 -3.55 -2.90 19.59
CA ASP A 402 -2.84 -3.48 18.46
C ASP A 402 -2.28 -4.87 18.83
N GLU A 403 -2.72 -5.89 18.09
CA GLU A 403 -2.46 -7.31 18.38
C GLU A 403 -0.96 -7.60 18.53
N GLY A 404 -0.16 -6.93 17.70
CA GLY A 404 1.28 -7.12 17.63
C GLY A 404 2.02 -6.78 18.93
N VAL A 405 1.57 -5.78 19.71
CA VAL A 405 2.25 -5.31 20.92
C VAL A 405 2.17 -6.36 22.03
N TYR A 406 0.97 -6.89 22.29
CA TYR A 406 0.78 -7.92 23.31
C TYR A 406 1.34 -9.28 22.88
N VAL A 407 1.30 -9.60 21.59
CA VAL A 407 1.98 -10.79 21.07
C VAL A 407 3.49 -10.68 21.31
N GLN A 408 4.09 -9.53 21.01
CA GLN A 408 5.51 -9.29 21.28
C GLN A 408 5.83 -9.36 22.77
N LEU A 409 5.06 -8.68 23.64
CA LEU A 409 5.27 -8.72 25.08
C LEU A 409 5.10 -10.14 25.66
N SER A 410 4.11 -10.91 25.18
CA SER A 410 3.97 -12.31 25.57
C SER A 410 5.18 -13.15 25.18
N ASN A 411 5.76 -12.90 24.00
CA ASN A 411 6.94 -13.64 23.56
C ASN A 411 8.16 -13.28 24.41
N ILE A 412 8.35 -11.99 24.74
CA ILE A 412 9.41 -11.53 25.66
C ILE A 412 9.32 -12.24 27.02
N TYR A 413 8.10 -12.38 27.57
CA TYR A 413 7.93 -13.12 28.83
C TYR A 413 8.26 -14.61 28.71
N LEU A 414 7.99 -15.24 27.57
CA LEU A 414 8.34 -16.64 27.34
C LEU A 414 9.85 -16.82 27.21
N ASP A 415 10.49 -15.95 26.43
CA ASP A 415 11.94 -15.92 26.23
C ASP A 415 12.67 -15.72 27.59
N ALA A 416 12.07 -14.95 28.51
CA ALA A 416 12.56 -14.76 29.87
C ALA A 416 12.08 -15.82 30.90
N ASN A 417 11.47 -16.92 30.44
CA ASN A 417 10.92 -18.01 31.27
C ASN A 417 9.85 -17.59 32.29
N ARG A 418 9.23 -16.42 32.12
CA ARG A 418 8.09 -15.89 32.92
C ARG A 418 6.75 -16.41 32.38
N LYS A 419 6.57 -17.73 32.39
CA LYS A 419 5.41 -18.43 31.77
C LYS A 419 4.04 -17.96 32.26
N ASP A 420 3.92 -17.58 33.53
CA ASP A 420 2.66 -17.09 34.09
C ASP A 420 2.24 -15.73 33.55
N ASP A 421 3.21 -14.87 33.28
CA ASP A 421 2.98 -13.51 32.78
C ASP A 421 2.58 -13.57 31.30
N ALA A 422 3.27 -14.42 30.52
CA ALA A 422 2.89 -14.74 29.15
C ALA A 422 1.45 -15.31 29.06
N ARG A 423 1.07 -16.21 29.97
CA ARG A 423 -0.30 -16.75 30.02
C ARG A 423 -1.34 -15.65 30.29
N ARG A 424 -1.06 -14.71 31.19
CA ARG A 424 -1.97 -13.58 31.46
C ARG A 424 -2.15 -12.68 30.23
N VAL A 425 -1.06 -12.35 29.54
CA VAL A 425 -1.10 -11.55 28.31
C VAL A 425 -1.85 -12.29 27.19
N ARG A 426 -1.60 -13.58 26.98
CA ARG A 426 -2.31 -14.38 25.95
C ARG A 426 -3.80 -14.52 26.23
N LYS A 427 -4.21 -14.64 27.49
CA LYS A 427 -5.63 -14.64 27.87
C LYS A 427 -6.29 -13.30 27.53
N LEU A 428 -5.57 -12.19 27.73
CA LEU A 428 -6.03 -10.85 27.34
C LEU A 428 -6.23 -10.74 25.82
N ILE A 429 -5.29 -11.27 25.02
CA ILE A 429 -5.38 -11.32 23.53
C ILE A 429 -6.64 -12.10 23.10
N GLY A 430 -6.83 -13.31 23.64
CA GLY A 430 -7.97 -14.17 23.29
C GLY A 430 -9.32 -13.54 23.67
N SER A 431 -9.40 -12.86 24.80
CA SER A 431 -10.61 -12.15 25.23
C SER A 431 -11.01 -10.97 24.34
N ARG A 432 -10.08 -10.47 23.51
CA ARG A 432 -10.26 -9.32 22.61
C ARG A 432 -10.54 -9.70 21.14
N GLY A 433 -10.57 -10.99 20.81
CA GLY A 433 -10.95 -11.48 19.47
C GLY A 433 -9.91 -11.22 18.37
N LEU A 434 -8.65 -11.06 18.74
CA LEU A 434 -7.54 -10.70 17.85
C LEU A 434 -7.14 -11.89 16.94
N LYS A 435 -6.87 -11.65 15.63
CA LYS A 435 -6.58 -12.70 14.62
C LYS A 435 -5.21 -12.52 13.95
N LYS A 436 -4.31 -13.49 14.15
CA LYS A 436 -2.97 -13.56 13.50
C LYS A 436 -3.08 -13.63 11.97
N VAL A 437 -2.46 -12.68 11.27
CA VAL A 437 -2.24 -12.74 9.81
C VAL A 437 -0.85 -13.33 9.54
N PRO A 438 -0.72 -14.39 8.73
CA PRO A 438 0.58 -14.98 8.38
C PRO A 438 1.39 -14.07 7.45
N ALA A 439 2.72 -14.07 7.61
CA ALA A 439 3.65 -13.35 6.74
C ALA A 439 3.99 -14.18 5.49
N TYR A 440 4.41 -13.54 4.38
CA TYR A 440 4.90 -14.24 3.18
C TYR A 440 5.98 -13.43 2.45
N SER A 441 6.80 -14.12 1.63
CA SER A 441 7.82 -13.58 0.71
C SER A 441 7.73 -14.27 -0.66
N ALA A 442 8.36 -13.72 -1.71
CA ALA A 442 8.42 -14.32 -3.04
C ALA A 442 9.72 -13.97 -3.77
N VAL A 443 10.22 -14.85 -4.66
CA VAL A 443 11.46 -14.70 -5.43
C VAL A 443 11.30 -15.30 -6.84
N GLU A 444 11.84 -14.65 -7.88
CA GLU A 444 11.87 -15.16 -9.25
C GLU A 444 13.19 -15.87 -9.58
N VAL A 445 13.11 -17.06 -10.18
CA VAL A 445 14.26 -17.83 -10.70
C VAL A 445 13.90 -18.32 -12.10
N ASP A 446 14.75 -18.04 -13.09
CA ASP A 446 14.57 -18.45 -14.50
C ASP A 446 13.20 -18.06 -15.11
N GLY A 447 12.65 -16.91 -14.69
CA GLY A 447 11.35 -16.42 -15.16
C GLY A 447 10.13 -16.98 -14.42
N GLU A 448 10.33 -17.85 -13.42
CA GLU A 448 9.27 -18.38 -12.55
C GLU A 448 9.30 -17.77 -11.15
N LEU A 449 8.16 -17.19 -10.72
CA LEU A 449 8.00 -16.61 -9.39
C LEU A 449 7.58 -17.67 -8.36
N SER A 450 8.37 -17.84 -7.30
CA SER A 450 8.11 -18.77 -6.19
C SER A 450 7.75 -18.01 -4.90
N SER A 451 6.64 -18.37 -4.25
CA SER A 451 6.18 -17.74 -3.00
C SER A 451 6.39 -18.63 -1.77
N PHE A 452 6.70 -18.02 -0.62
CA PHE A 452 6.94 -18.66 0.66
C PHE A 452 6.04 -18.01 1.72
N VAL A 453 5.08 -18.74 2.27
CA VAL A 453 4.24 -18.27 3.38
C VAL A 453 4.81 -18.81 4.70
N ALA A 454 4.78 -18.01 5.76
CA ALA A 454 5.20 -18.45 7.09
C ALA A 454 4.41 -19.69 7.51
N ASP A 455 5.12 -20.73 7.94
CA ASP A 455 4.61 -22.07 8.27
C ASP A 455 4.11 -22.90 7.07
N ASP A 456 4.31 -22.45 5.83
CA ASP A 456 3.97 -23.23 4.62
C ASP A 456 5.04 -24.27 4.30
N GLN A 457 4.57 -25.46 3.94
CA GLN A 457 5.34 -26.65 3.67
C GLN A 457 5.11 -27.16 2.24
N ALA A 458 4.32 -26.46 1.43
CA ALA A 458 3.87 -26.93 0.12
C ALA A 458 4.90 -26.76 -1.01
N HIS A 459 6.02 -26.09 -0.78
CA HIS A 459 6.98 -25.80 -1.85
C HIS A 459 7.64 -27.09 -2.40
N PRO A 460 7.57 -27.36 -3.72
CA PRO A 460 8.05 -28.62 -4.31
C PRO A 460 9.54 -28.91 -4.05
N ARG A 461 10.37 -27.86 -4.01
CA ARG A 461 11.82 -27.92 -3.76
C ARG A 461 12.24 -27.57 -2.32
N ARG A 462 11.33 -27.64 -1.35
CA ARG A 462 11.58 -27.14 0.03
C ARG A 462 12.87 -27.69 0.67
N PHE A 463 13.18 -28.96 0.43
CA PHE A 463 14.36 -29.61 1.01
C PHE A 463 15.67 -29.03 0.47
N GLU A 464 15.76 -28.83 -0.85
CA GLU A 464 16.92 -28.19 -1.48
C GLU A 464 17.09 -26.74 -1.01
N ILE A 465 15.98 -26.02 -0.83
CA ILE A 465 16.01 -24.64 -0.33
C ILE A 465 16.52 -24.60 1.11
N TRP A 466 16.08 -25.52 1.97
CA TRP A 466 16.60 -25.61 3.35
C TRP A 466 18.08 -25.98 3.40
N ASP A 467 18.54 -26.88 2.55
CA ASP A 467 19.97 -27.22 2.46
C ASP A 467 20.80 -25.98 2.08
N VAL A 468 20.36 -25.21 1.08
CA VAL A 468 21.03 -23.96 0.67
C VAL A 468 20.96 -22.90 1.77
N LEU A 469 19.83 -22.75 2.46
CA LEU A 469 19.70 -21.83 3.59
C LEU A 469 20.62 -22.23 4.76
N GLY A 470 20.79 -23.52 5.02
CA GLY A 470 21.77 -24.03 5.98
C GLY A 470 23.20 -23.65 5.60
N LEU A 471 23.59 -23.89 4.34
CA LEU A 471 24.92 -23.50 3.83
C LEU A 471 25.16 -21.99 3.93
N LEU A 472 24.15 -21.16 3.64
CA LEU A 472 24.25 -19.71 3.76
C LEU A 472 24.34 -19.26 5.23
N ALA A 473 23.58 -19.90 6.13
CA ALA A 473 23.65 -19.63 7.56
C ALA A 473 25.05 -19.92 8.13
N ASP A 474 25.64 -21.05 7.72
CA ASP A 474 27.02 -21.43 8.06
C ASP A 474 28.04 -20.40 7.57
N GLN A 475 27.90 -19.96 6.31
CA GLN A 475 28.77 -18.93 5.73
C GLN A 475 28.64 -17.57 6.42
N MET A 476 27.45 -17.24 6.93
CA MET A 476 27.19 -16.01 7.68
C MET A 476 27.54 -16.10 9.16
N GLY A 477 28.03 -17.25 9.66
CA GLY A 477 28.41 -17.45 11.05
C GLY A 477 27.24 -17.41 12.03
N LEU A 478 26.01 -17.68 11.55
CA LEU A 478 24.85 -17.84 12.40
C LEU A 478 24.94 -19.24 13.05
N LYS A 479 25.25 -19.30 14.35
CA LYS A 479 25.24 -20.58 15.07
C LYS A 479 23.80 -21.11 15.11
N SER A 480 23.59 -22.33 14.64
CA SER A 480 22.44 -23.14 15.03
C SER A 480 22.60 -23.46 16.51
N ASP A 481 21.73 -22.92 17.36
CA ASP A 481 21.62 -23.43 18.73
C ASP A 481 21.04 -24.85 18.61
N GLU A 482 21.87 -25.86 18.88
CA GLU A 482 21.60 -27.30 18.70
C GLU A 482 20.54 -27.88 19.67
N GLU A 483 19.68 -27.07 20.30
CA GLU A 483 18.70 -27.56 21.30
C GLU A 483 17.23 -27.22 21.04
N GLU A 484 16.85 -26.75 19.86
CA GLU A 484 15.43 -26.68 19.47
C GLU A 484 15.13 -27.60 18.28
N GLU A 485 14.89 -28.88 18.58
CA GLU A 485 14.13 -29.81 17.73
C GLU A 485 12.71 -29.23 17.52
N GLU A 486 12.58 -28.42 16.46
CA GLU A 486 11.40 -27.78 15.82
C GLU A 486 11.66 -26.31 15.41
N THR A 487 12.92 -25.93 15.17
CA THR A 487 13.28 -24.58 14.76
C THR A 487 12.95 -24.30 13.29
N THR A 488 11.84 -23.58 13.10
CA THR A 488 11.76 -22.43 12.21
C THR A 488 13.16 -21.86 11.95
N PHE A 489 13.67 -21.93 10.71
CA PHE A 489 14.83 -21.14 10.30
C PHE A 489 14.47 -19.66 10.50
N LEU A 490 14.80 -19.12 11.67
CA LEU A 490 14.84 -17.69 11.88
C LEU A 490 16.08 -17.19 11.14
N LEU A 491 15.95 -17.01 9.82
CA LEU A 491 16.64 -15.92 9.16
C LEU A 491 16.35 -14.71 10.04
N ARG A 492 17.32 -14.29 10.87
CA ARG A 492 17.22 -13.05 11.65
C ARG A 492 16.87 -12.02 10.60
N PRO A 493 15.62 -11.55 10.56
CA PRO A 493 15.25 -10.79 9.42
C PRO A 493 16.04 -9.51 9.60
N CYS A 494 16.87 -9.17 8.62
CA CYS A 494 16.95 -7.78 8.22
C CYS A 494 15.50 -7.44 7.87
N ILE A 495 14.70 -7.13 8.90
CA ILE A 495 13.32 -6.71 8.79
C ILE A 495 13.44 -5.38 8.05
N THR A 496 13.46 -5.44 6.72
CA THR A 496 12.59 -4.57 5.96
C THR A 496 11.22 -4.86 6.55
N ARG A 497 10.82 -4.09 7.57
CA ARG A 497 9.40 -3.91 7.83
C ARG A 497 8.88 -3.61 6.42
N LYS A 498 7.82 -4.29 5.98
CA LYS A 498 6.88 -3.62 5.10
C LYS A 498 6.53 -2.33 5.84
N THR A 499 7.32 -1.28 5.63
CA THR A 499 6.94 0.08 5.92
C THR A 499 5.73 0.21 5.01
N ASN A 500 4.55 0.13 5.63
CA ASN A 500 3.34 0.71 5.09
C ASN A 500 3.63 2.21 4.93
N LEU A 501 4.41 2.54 3.90
CA LEU A 501 4.59 3.88 3.35
C LEU A 501 3.41 4.21 2.40
N GLU A 502 2.42 3.33 2.28
CA GLU A 502 1.18 3.56 1.52
C GLU A 502 0.09 4.29 2.33
N THR A 503 0.40 4.83 3.50
CA THR A 503 -0.46 5.81 4.19
C THR A 503 0.36 7.01 4.66
N MET A 504 0.82 7.82 3.72
CA MET A 504 0.90 9.28 3.86
C MET A 504 0.26 9.93 2.63
#